data_AF-A0A8T6IU42-F1
#
_entry.id   AF-A0A8T6IU42-F1
#
_cell.length_a   1.000
_cell.length_b   1.000
_cell.length_c   1.000
_cell.angle_alpha   90.00
_cell.angle_beta   90.00
_cell.angle_gamma   90.00
#
_symmetry.space_group_name_H-M   'P 1'
#
loop_
_entity.id
_entity.type
_entity.pdbx_description
1 polymer ?
#
loop_
_entity_poly.entity_id
_entity_poly.type
_entity_poly.pdbx_seq_one_letter_code
_entity_poly.pdbx_strand_id
1 'polypeptide(L)'
;HWAEEPLSRICHMVSNVQLLEATPSAEEATEVALKCRFLIYRNRVETETDFLIGKREDVLRKEDGGWKISQRKVILDQNVLLAKNLTFFF
;
A
#
# COMPACT_ATOMS: atom_id res chain seq x y z
N HIS A 1 12.78 -15.82 11.46
CA HIS A 1 11.48 -16.14 12.08
C HIS A 1 11.44 -15.59 13.51
N TRP A 2 11.40 -14.26 13.66
CA TRP A 2 11.32 -13.59 14.99
C TRP A 2 10.70 -12.20 14.88
N ALA A 3 10.84 -11.54 13.72
CA ALA A 3 10.40 -10.15 13.56
C ALA A 3 8.87 -9.95 13.56
N GLU A 4 8.06 -10.97 13.28
CA GLU A 4 6.58 -10.95 13.40
C GLU A 4 6.06 -11.93 14.45
N GLU A 5 6.91 -12.29 15.42
CA GLU A 5 6.52 -13.06 16.60
C GLU A 5 6.77 -12.19 17.85
N PRO A 6 5.74 -11.69 18.54
CA PRO A 6 4.30 -11.76 18.19
C PRO A 6 3.93 -10.90 16.98
N LEU A 7 2.79 -11.21 16.36
CA LEU A 7 2.27 -10.51 15.18
C LEU A 7 2.05 -9.02 15.47
N SER A 8 2.46 -8.19 14.52
CA SER A 8 2.19 -6.75 14.58
C SER A 8 0.69 -6.46 14.47
N ARG A 9 0.21 -5.48 15.25
CA ARG A 9 -1.10 -4.86 15.07
C ARG A 9 -0.97 -3.77 14.03
N ILE A 10 -1.58 -3.95 12.87
CA ILE A 10 -1.41 -3.04 11.73
C ILE A 10 -2.76 -2.49 11.27
N CYS A 11 -2.81 -1.20 10.96
CA CYS A 11 -3.93 -0.55 10.31
C CYS A 11 -3.44 0.20 9.07
N HIS A 12 -3.95 -0.19 7.90
CA HIS A 12 -3.73 0.51 6.63
C HIS A 12 -4.88 1.46 6.37
N MET A 13 -4.61 2.77 6.48
CA MET A 13 -5.55 3.81 6.08
C MET A 13 -5.18 4.27 4.67
N VAL A 14 -6.13 4.17 3.74
CA VAL A 14 -5.95 4.59 2.34
C VAL A 14 -6.92 5.72 2.04
N SER A 15 -6.42 6.79 1.44
CA SER A 15 -7.22 7.96 1.08
C SER A 15 -6.73 8.58 -0.23
N ASN A 16 -7.41 9.63 -0.70
CA ASN A 16 -7.01 10.40 -1.88
C ASN A 16 -6.80 9.52 -3.11
N VAL A 17 -7.65 8.50 -3.28
CA VAL A 17 -7.60 7.61 -4.44
C VAL A 17 -7.98 8.41 -5.67
N GLN A 18 -7.09 8.41 -6.67
CA GLN A 18 -7.30 9.06 -7.95
C GLN A 18 -6.96 8.08 -9.06
N LEU A 19 -7.91 7.81 -9.94
CA LEU A 19 -7.65 7.13 -11.21
C LEU A 19 -6.90 8.10 -12.13
N LEU A 20 -5.83 7.60 -12.74
CA LEU A 20 -4.99 8.32 -13.68
C LEU A 20 -5.34 7.93 -15.12
N GLU A 21 -5.58 6.65 -15.34
CA GLU A 21 -5.89 6.07 -16.64
C GLU A 21 -6.78 4.83 -16.46
N ALA A 22 -7.65 4.58 -17.43
CA ALA A 22 -8.47 3.39 -17.51
C ALA A 22 -8.56 2.96 -18.98
N THR A 23 -8.18 1.71 -19.25
CA THR A 23 -8.01 1.19 -20.62
C THR A 23 -8.90 -0.04 -20.80
N PRO A 24 -9.67 -0.15 -21.90
CA PRO A 24 -9.74 0.77 -23.04
C PRO A 24 -10.57 2.04 -22.80
N SER A 25 -11.48 2.02 -21.81
CA SER A 25 -12.30 3.16 -21.39
C SER A 25 -12.61 3.06 -19.89
N ALA A 26 -13.23 4.08 -19.32
CA ALA A 26 -13.63 4.06 -17.90
C ALA A 26 -14.71 2.99 -17.63
N GLU A 27 -15.63 2.79 -18.57
CA GLU A 27 -16.74 1.85 -18.43
C GLU A 27 -16.33 0.39 -18.66
N GLU A 28 -15.36 0.16 -19.55
CA GLU A 28 -14.95 -1.19 -19.99
C GLU A 28 -13.54 -1.56 -19.50
N ALA A 29 -13.02 -0.86 -18.49
CA ALA A 29 -11.64 -0.98 -18.05
C ALA A 29 -11.22 -2.43 -17.74
N THR A 30 -10.14 -2.87 -18.37
CA THR A 30 -9.41 -4.11 -18.05
C THR A 30 -8.06 -3.82 -17.39
N GLU A 31 -7.56 -2.59 -17.51
CA GLU A 31 -6.40 -2.09 -16.79
C GLU A 31 -6.68 -0.67 -16.28
N VAL A 32 -6.29 -0.37 -15.04
CA VAL A 32 -6.39 0.97 -14.45
C VAL A 32 -5.09 1.36 -13.77
N ALA A 33 -4.61 2.56 -14.06
CA ALA A 33 -3.53 3.19 -13.31
C ALA A 33 -4.12 4.15 -12.29
N LEU A 34 -3.64 4.11 -11.06
CA LEU A 34 -4.12 4.96 -9.98
C LEU A 34 -2.98 5.45 -9.10
N LYS A 35 -3.25 6.53 -8.36
CA LYS A 35 -2.45 6.91 -7.21
C LYS A 35 -3.33 7.09 -5.98
N CYS A 36 -2.75 6.84 -4.81
CA CYS A 36 -3.41 7.08 -3.53
C CYS A 36 -2.41 7.51 -2.48
N ARG A 37 -2.92 8.07 -1.37
CA ARG A 37 -2.13 8.30 -0.15
C ARG A 37 -2.40 7.17 0.83
N PHE A 38 -1.41 6.87 1.65
CA PHE A 38 -1.57 5.93 2.75
C PHE A 38 -0.99 6.49 4.05
N LEU A 39 -1.60 6.06 5.15
CA LEU A 39 -1.02 6.06 6.48
C LEU A 39 -1.09 4.62 6.99
N ILE A 40 0.06 4.06 7.34
CA ILE A 40 0.13 2.76 8.00
C ILE A 40 0.53 3.02 9.44
N TYR A 41 -0.35 2.61 10.34
CA TYR A 41 -0.03 2.49 11.75
C TYR A 41 0.39 1.06 12.02
N ARG A 42 1.56 0.87 12.65
CA ARG A 42 1.99 -0.41 13.19
C ARG A 42 2.25 -0.26 14.68
N ASN A 43 1.76 -1.21 15.47
CA ASN A 43 2.11 -1.36 16.86
C ASN A 43 2.55 -2.79 17.17
N ARG A 44 3.69 -2.93 17.84
CA ARG A 44 4.35 -4.22 18.07
C ARG A 44 4.74 -4.38 19.54
N VAL A 45 4.69 -5.62 20.02
CA VAL A 45 4.99 -5.99 21.41
C VAL A 45 4.16 -5.13 22.37
N GLU A 46 4.78 -4.43 23.32
CA GLU A 46 4.07 -3.61 24.31
C GLU A 46 3.86 -2.16 23.84
N THR A 47 4.90 -1.50 23.30
CA THR A 47 4.88 -0.04 23.06
C THR A 47 5.47 0.41 21.72
N GLU A 48 6.14 -0.48 20.98
CA GLU A 48 6.79 -0.09 19.73
C GLU A 48 5.73 0.33 18.70
N THR A 49 5.85 1.56 18.20
CA THR A 49 4.86 2.16 17.30
C THR A 49 5.56 2.84 16.14
N ASP A 50 5.08 2.58 14.93
CA ASP A 50 5.56 3.17 13.71
C ASP A 50 4.41 3.76 12.91
N PHE A 51 4.68 4.92 12.32
CA PHE A 51 3.81 5.56 11.34
C PHE A 51 4.57 5.67 10.03
N LEU A 52 4.01 5.05 8.99
CA LEU A 52 4.55 5.12 7.65
C LEU A 52 3.53 5.86 6.78
N ILE A 53 3.92 7.03 6.30
CA ILE A 53 3.10 7.90 5.47
C ILE A 53 3.74 8.00 4.10
N GLY A 54 2.91 7.95 3.06
CA GLY A 54 3.41 8.04 1.70
C GLY A 54 2.33 8.02 0.65
N LYS A 55 2.73 7.67 -0.55
CA LYS A 55 1.84 7.48 -1.70
C LYS A 55 2.17 6.18 -2.41
N ARG A 56 1.15 5.59 -3.02
CA ARG A 56 1.31 4.47 -3.96
C ARG A 56 0.86 4.90 -5.34
N GLU A 57 1.62 4.48 -6.33
CA GLU A 57 1.24 4.47 -7.74
C GLU A 57 1.06 3.00 -8.11
N ASP A 58 -0.18 2.60 -8.39
CA ASP A 58 -0.55 1.21 -8.66
C ASP A 58 -1.09 1.09 -10.09
N VAL A 59 -0.79 -0.04 -10.74
CA VAL A 59 -1.49 -0.52 -11.93
C VAL A 59 -2.27 -1.76 -11.52
N LEU A 60 -3.58 -1.75 -11.74
CA LEU A 60 -4.45 -2.90 -11.53
C LEU A 60 -4.87 -3.46 -12.88
N ARG A 61 -4.85 -4.79 -13.00
CA ARG A 61 -5.31 -5.51 -14.18
C ARG A 61 -6.41 -6.48 -13.80
N LYS A 62 -7.45 -6.56 -14.64
CA LYS A 62 -8.54 -7.51 -14.47
C LYS A 62 -8.13 -8.87 -15.03
N GLU A 63 -8.14 -9.88 -14.18
CA GLU A 63 -7.83 -11.27 -14.52
C GLU A 63 -8.89 -12.17 -13.88
N ASP A 64 -9.45 -13.11 -14.64
CA ASP A 64 -10.45 -14.07 -14.16
C ASP A 64 -11.66 -13.40 -13.46
N GLY A 65 -12.02 -12.18 -13.91
CA GLY A 65 -13.12 -11.39 -13.35
C GLY A 65 -12.75 -10.54 -12.13
N GLY A 66 -11.55 -10.67 -11.56
CA GLY A 66 -11.08 -9.91 -10.40
C GLY A 66 -9.96 -8.91 -10.73
N TRP A 67 -9.85 -7.83 -9.95
CA TRP A 67 -8.73 -6.90 -10.06
C TRP A 67 -7.52 -7.44 -9.29
N LYS A 68 -6.37 -7.51 -9.96
CA LYS A 68 -5.08 -7.85 -9.36
C LYS A 68 -4.12 -6.68 -9.52
N ILE A 69 -3.18 -6.54 -8.60
CA ILE A 69 -2.11 -5.55 -8.69
C ILE A 69 -1.06 -6.10 -9.65
N SER A 70 -0.92 -5.50 -10.83
CA SER A 70 0.12 -5.86 -11.79
C SER A 70 1.44 -5.15 -11.47
N GLN A 71 1.36 -3.93 -10.93
CA GLN A 71 2.50 -3.15 -10.49
C GLN A 71 2.14 -2.27 -9.30
N ARG A 72 3.06 -2.15 -8.35
CA ARG A 72 2.98 -1.19 -7.24
C ARG A 72 4.31 -0.49 -7.06
N LYS A 73 4.27 0.84 -7.04
CA LYS A 73 5.40 1.70 -6.67
C LYS A 73 5.03 2.44 -5.40
N VAL A 74 5.80 2.20 -4.33
CA VAL A 74 5.61 2.83 -3.03
C VAL A 74 6.62 3.97 -2.89
N ILE A 75 6.14 5.14 -2.53
CA ILE A 75 6.98 6.31 -2.26
C ILE A 75 6.70 6.72 -0.82
N LEU A 76 7.69 6.53 0.04
CA LEU A 76 7.63 6.93 1.44
C LEU A 76 8.01 8.39 1.60
N ASP A 77 7.27 9.13 2.42
CA ASP A 77 7.57 10.52 2.75
C ASP A 77 8.62 10.58 3.88
N GLN A 78 9.66 9.75 3.80
CA GLN A 78 10.77 9.64 4.76
C GLN A 78 12.08 9.46 4.01
N ASN A 79 13.08 10.29 4.31
CA ASN A 79 14.43 10.16 3.75
C ASN A 79 15.25 9.09 4.50
N VAL A 80 15.06 9.00 5.81
CA VAL A 80 15.62 7.94 6.66
C VAL A 80 14.47 7.12 7.21
N LEU A 81 14.55 5.79 7.06
CA LEU A 81 13.53 4.90 7.57
C LEU A 81 13.67 4.80 9.10
N LEU A 82 12.62 5.23 9.81
CA LEU A 82 12.59 5.20 11.28
C LEU A 82 12.12 3.85 11.84
N ALA A 83 11.37 3.09 11.04
CA ALA A 83 10.96 1.74 11.41
C ALA A 83 12.17 0.80 11.40
N LYS A 84 12.28 -0.04 12.43
CA LYS A 84 13.40 -1.00 12.56
C LYS A 84 13.44 -2.06 11.45
N ASN A 85 12.31 -2.31 10.81
CA ASN A 85 12.15 -3.26 9.71
C ASN A 85 10.85 -2.98 8.93
N LEU A 86 10.72 -3.61 7.76
CA LEU A 86 9.54 -3.56 6.89
C LEU A 86 8.99 -4.98 6.67
N THR A 87 8.52 -5.60 7.74
CA THR A 87 8.02 -6.99 7.75
C THR A 87 6.55 -7.12 7.36
N PHE A 88 5.97 -6.06 6.83
CA PHE A 88 4.60 -5.96 6.38
C PHE A 88 4.53 -5.27 5.01
N PHE A 89 3.42 -5.44 4.31
CA PHE A 89 3.22 -4.84 3.00
C PHE A 89 2.61 -3.45 3.09
N PHE A 90 2.84 -2.66 2.04
CA PHE A 90 2.32 -1.31 1.85
C PHE A 90 1.07 -1.30 0.98
#